data_AF-F8LE97-F1
#
_entry.id   AF-F8LE97-F1
#
_cell.length_a   1.000
_cell.length_b   1.000
_cell.length_c   1.000
_cell.angle_alpha   90.00
_cell.angle_beta   90.00
_cell.angle_gamma   90.00
#
_symmetry.space_group_name_H-M   'P 1'
#
loop_
_entity.id
_entity.type
_entity.pdbx_description
1 polymer ?
#
loop_
_entity_poly.entity_id
_entity_poly.type
_entity_poly.pdbx_seq_one_letter_code
_entity_poly.pdbx_strand_id
1 'polypeptide(L)'
;MSNFQILNSFQYRSGSVFPRAFGNPEFKNVQGQFHLDDILTHPESKFINCGLKGFEIYSPDGRGAYFYKDGTFRGFLKYRELGD
;
A
#
# COMPACT_ATOMS: atom_id res chain seq x y z
N MET A 1 -9.15 13.61 5.29
CA MET A 1 -8.76 12.74 6.42
C MET A 1 -7.50 11.97 6.07
N SER A 2 -6.35 12.67 6.09
CA SER A 2 -5.11 12.29 6.76
C SER A 2 -4.74 10.79 6.85
N ASN A 3 -3.96 10.31 5.85
CA ASN A 3 -3.33 8.99 5.65
C ASN A 3 -2.52 8.39 6.84
N PHE A 4 -2.46 9.06 7.99
CA PHE A 4 -1.55 8.73 9.09
C PHE A 4 -1.94 7.44 9.86
N GLN A 5 -3.20 7.02 9.84
CA GLN A 5 -3.63 5.81 10.56
C GLN A 5 -3.23 4.50 9.85
N ILE A 6 -3.04 4.55 8.53
CA ILE A 6 -2.80 3.37 7.71
C ILE A 6 -1.34 2.89 7.87
N LEU A 7 -0.37 3.81 7.87
CA LEU A 7 1.04 3.44 7.99
C LEU A 7 1.39 2.85 9.38
N ASN A 8 0.84 3.42 10.46
CA ASN A 8 1.11 2.92 11.81
C ASN A 8 0.52 1.52 12.05
N SER A 9 -0.62 1.19 11.46
CA SER A 9 -1.25 -0.14 11.64
C SER A 9 -0.56 -1.25 10.85
N PHE A 10 0.13 -0.94 9.76
CA PHE A 10 0.92 -1.92 8.99
C PHE A 10 2.32 -2.19 9.54
N GLN A 11 2.96 -1.20 10.18
CA GLN A 11 4.34 -1.31 10.67
C GLN A 11 4.53 -2.24 11.88
N TYR A 12 3.46 -2.60 12.60
CA TYR A 12 3.55 -3.41 13.82
C TYR A 12 3.45 -4.93 13.60
N ARG A 13 3.30 -5.39 12.34
CA ARG A 13 3.32 -6.83 12.02
C ARG A 13 4.72 -7.23 11.58
N SER A 14 5.38 -8.07 12.39
CA SER A 14 6.66 -8.73 12.05
C SER A 14 6.62 -9.26 10.61
N GLY A 15 7.58 -8.85 9.77
CA GLY A 15 7.62 -9.20 8.33
C GLY A 15 6.88 -8.26 7.38
N SER A 16 6.68 -6.99 7.76
CA SER A 16 6.18 -5.94 6.85
C SER A 16 7.19 -5.68 5.73
N VAL A 17 6.70 -5.67 4.49
CA VAL A 17 7.47 -5.31 3.27
C VAL A 17 7.74 -3.80 3.19
N PHE A 18 7.11 -3.00 4.04
CA PHE A 18 7.36 -1.56 4.11
C PHE A 18 8.38 -1.25 5.20
N PRO A 19 9.39 -0.40 4.91
CA PRO A 19 10.30 0.07 5.94
C PRO A 19 9.54 0.87 7.02
N ARG A 20 10.11 0.91 8.23
CA ARG A 20 9.55 1.70 9.33
C ARG A 20 9.59 3.18 8.95
N ALA A 21 8.42 3.84 8.93
CA ALA A 21 8.36 5.27 8.69
C ALA A 21 8.82 6.04 9.94
N PHE A 22 9.71 7.01 9.74
CA PHE A 22 10.31 7.78 10.83
C PHE A 22 9.97 9.28 10.73
N GLY A 23 10.28 10.02 11.80
CA GLY A 23 10.05 11.47 11.86
C GLY A 23 8.64 11.86 12.28
N ASN A 24 8.33 13.13 12.07
CA ASN A 24 7.04 13.73 12.39
C ASN A 24 5.94 13.21 11.42
N PRO A 25 4.66 13.50 11.69
CA PRO A 25 3.58 13.03 10.84
C PRO A 25 3.77 13.44 9.36
N GLU A 26 4.14 14.69 9.07
CA GLU A 26 4.31 15.18 7.71
C GLU A 26 5.37 14.37 6.92
N PHE A 27 6.51 14.10 7.55
CA PHE A 27 7.54 13.23 6.97
C PHE A 27 7.02 11.81 6.71
N LYS A 28 6.16 11.28 7.57
CA LYS A 28 5.54 9.97 7.35
C LYS A 28 4.58 9.98 6.16
N ASN A 29 3.88 11.08 5.91
CA ASN A 29 3.04 11.21 4.72
C ASN A 29 3.86 11.24 3.44
N VAL A 30 4.98 11.98 3.44
CA VAL A 30 5.90 12.02 2.29
C VAL A 30 6.45 10.62 2.00
N GLN A 31 6.87 9.88 3.04
CA GLN A 31 7.31 8.49 2.88
C GLN A 31 6.18 7.58 2.36
N GLY A 32 4.95 7.76 2.84
CA GLY A 32 3.79 7.04 2.33
C GLY A 32 3.51 7.32 0.85
N GLN A 33 3.52 8.60 0.46
CA GLN A 33 3.29 9.01 -0.92
C GLN A 33 4.35 8.44 -1.85
N PHE A 34 5.63 8.49 -1.45
CA PHE A 34 6.72 7.89 -2.21
C PHE A 34 6.48 6.40 -2.46
N HIS A 35 6.11 5.63 -1.42
CA HIS A 35 5.82 4.21 -1.60
C HIS A 35 4.59 3.95 -2.48
N LEU A 36 3.57 4.80 -2.39
CA LEU A 36 2.38 4.68 -3.23
C LEU A 36 2.72 4.94 -4.71
N ASP A 37 3.44 6.01 -4.99
CA ASP A 37 3.85 6.38 -6.36
C ASP A 37 4.73 5.29 -6.97
N ASP A 38 5.68 4.76 -6.19
CA ASP A 38 6.56 3.67 -6.60
C ASP A 38 5.77 2.39 -6.94
N ILE A 39 4.79 1.99 -6.11
CA ILE A 39 3.90 0.85 -6.42
C ILE A 39 3.10 1.11 -7.70
N LEU A 40 2.55 2.31 -7.89
CA LEU A 40 1.70 2.64 -9.03
C LEU A 40 2.45 2.79 -10.35
N THR A 41 3.73 3.16 -10.29
CA THR A 41 4.56 3.42 -11.48
C THR A 41 5.52 2.29 -11.82
N HIS A 42 5.65 1.27 -10.96
CA HIS A 42 6.51 0.13 -11.24
C HIS A 42 6.01 -0.64 -12.49
N PRO A 43 6.87 -0.91 -13.49
CA PRO A 43 6.46 -1.49 -14.77
C PRO A 43 5.87 -2.91 -14.65
N GLU A 44 6.30 -3.65 -13.64
CA GLU A 44 5.82 -5.01 -13.35
C GLU A 44 4.70 -5.07 -12.32
N SER A 45 4.07 -3.93 -12.01
CA SER A 45 2.96 -3.92 -11.06
C SER A 45 1.76 -4.70 -11.58
N LYS A 46 1.19 -5.53 -10.70
CA LYS A 46 0.02 -6.37 -10.98
C LYS A 46 -1.24 -5.70 -10.47
N PHE A 47 -2.24 -5.58 -11.33
CA PHE A 47 -3.56 -5.09 -10.98
C PHE A 47 -4.52 -6.26 -10.72
N ILE A 48 -5.17 -6.27 -9.56
CA ILE A 48 -6.18 -7.26 -9.17
C ILE A 48 -7.51 -6.54 -8.96
N ASN A 49 -8.50 -6.90 -9.77
CA ASN A 49 -9.85 -6.38 -9.62
C ASN A 49 -10.62 -7.20 -8.57
N CYS A 50 -11.04 -6.57 -7.48
CA CYS A 50 -11.84 -7.19 -6.41
C CYS A 50 -13.34 -6.95 -6.57
N GLY A 51 -13.80 -6.56 -7.77
CA GLY A 51 -15.20 -6.32 -8.09
C GLY A 51 -15.79 -5.15 -7.30
N LEU A 52 -16.88 -5.38 -6.58
CA LEU A 52 -17.57 -4.33 -5.81
C LEU A 52 -16.74 -3.75 -4.66
N LYS A 53 -15.70 -4.46 -4.22
CA LYS A 53 -14.86 -4.02 -3.10
C LYS A 53 -13.84 -2.95 -3.53
N GLY A 54 -13.44 -2.95 -4.80
CA GLY A 54 -12.42 -2.06 -5.36
C GLY A 54 -11.34 -2.83 -6.11
N PHE A 55 -10.11 -2.35 -6.06
CA PHE A 55 -8.97 -2.97 -6.74
C PHE A 55 -7.69 -2.87 -5.91
N GLU A 56 -6.77 -3.78 -6.19
CA GLU A 56 -5.47 -3.89 -5.54
C GLU A 56 -4.38 -3.79 -6.59
N ILE A 57 -3.27 -3.14 -6.23
CA ILE A 57 -2.08 -3.03 -7.08
C ILE A 57 -0.89 -3.50 -6.27
N TYR A 58 -0.10 -4.41 -6.82
CA TYR A 58 1.08 -4.97 -6.17
C TYR A 58 2.33 -4.80 -7.03
N SER A 59 3.41 -4.28 -6.43
CA SER A 59 4.75 -4.33 -7.01
C SER A 59 5.39 -5.72 -6.78
N PRO A 60 6.39 -6.12 -7.59
CA PRO A 60 7.00 -7.45 -7.51
C PRO A 60 7.75 -7.73 -6.20
N ASP A 61 8.14 -6.69 -5.47
CA ASP A 61 8.74 -6.79 -4.14
C ASP A 61 7.73 -7.10 -3.02
N GLY A 62 6.45 -7.25 -3.39
CA GLY A 62 5.38 -7.63 -2.49
C GLY A 62 4.72 -6.46 -1.76
N ARG A 63 5.11 -5.21 -2.01
CA ARG A 63 4.35 -4.04 -1.56
C ARG A 63 3.08 -3.91 -2.40
N GLY A 64 2.00 -3.45 -1.79
CA GLY A 64 0.74 -3.22 -2.50
C GLY A 64 -0.06 -2.05 -1.96
N ALA A 65 -1.04 -1.62 -2.75
CA ALA A 65 -1.97 -0.54 -2.48
C ALA A 65 -3.40 -1.00 -2.79
N TYR A 66 -4.33 -0.72 -1.88
CA TYR A 66 -5.75 -0.97 -2.06
C TYR A 66 -6.48 0.34 -2.35
N PHE A 67 -7.36 0.28 -3.33
CA PHE A 67 -8.27 1.36 -3.68
C PHE A 67 -9.71 0.87 -3.61
N TYR A 68 -10.59 1.73 -3.11
CA TYR A 68 -12.02 1.52 -3.26
C TYR A 68 -12.42 1.62 -4.74
N LYS A 69 -13.66 1.19 -5.04
CA LYS A 69 -14.20 1.23 -6.41
C LYS A 69 -14.22 2.64 -7.02
N ASP A 70 -14.31 3.67 -6.19
CA ASP A 70 -14.28 5.09 -6.59
C ASP A 70 -12.85 5.62 -6.84
N GLY A 71 -11.83 4.78 -6.67
CA GLY A 71 -10.42 5.18 -6.79
C GLY A 71 -9.85 5.83 -5.53
N THR A 72 -10.63 5.93 -4.44
CA THR A 72 -10.12 6.45 -3.18
C THR A 72 -9.11 5.47 -2.58
N PHE A 73 -7.91 5.98 -2.26
CA PHE A 73 -6.88 5.18 -1.59
C PHE A 73 -7.37 4.74 -0.20
N ARG A 74 -7.38 3.43 0.03
CA ARG A 74 -7.81 2.82 1.29
C ARG A 74 -6.64 2.49 2.20
N GLY A 75 -5.53 2.06 1.62
CA GLY A 75 -4.33 1.75 2.37
C GLY A 75 -3.35 0.82 1.68
N PHE A 76 -2.21 0.62 2.33
CA PHE A 76 -1.19 -0.31 1.88
C PHE A 76 -1.59 -1.75 2.14
N LEU A 77 -0.97 -2.68 1.41
CA LEU A 77 -1.14 -4.12 1.54
C LEU A 77 0.21 -4.82 1.39
N LYS A 78 0.31 -6.03 1.90
CA LYS A 78 1.41 -6.96 1.60
C LYS A 78 0.87 -8.01 0.64
N TYR A 79 1.64 -8.37 -0.38
CA TYR A 79 1.31 -9.47 -1.27
C TYR A 79 1.02 -10.72 -0.47
N ARG A 80 -0.17 -11.26 -0.70
CA ARG A 80 -0.60 -12.55 -0.18
C ARG A 80 -0.40 -13.50 -1.35
N GLU A 81 0.48 -14.49 -1.21
CA GLU A 81 0.46 -15.63 -2.13
C GLU A 81 -0.97 -16.17 -2.10
N LEU A 82 -1.72 -15.92 -3.17
CA LEU A 82 -2.95 -16.65 -3.44
C LEU A 82 -2.47 -18.06 -3.73
N GLY A 83 -2.56 -18.93 -2.73
CA GLY A 83 -2.30 -20.35 -2.92
C GLY A 83 -3.22 -20.86 -4.03
N ASP A 84 -2.63 -21.62 -4.94
CA ASP A 84 -3.31 -22.31 -6.05
C ASP A 84 -4.56 -23.09 -5.60
#